data_AF-A0A816U4A7-F1
#
_entry.id   AF-A0A816U4A7-F1
#
_cell.length_a   1.000
_cell.length_b   1.000
_cell.length_c   1.000
_cell.angle_alpha   90.00
_cell.angle_beta   90.00
_cell.angle_gamma   90.00
#
_symmetry.space_group_name_H-M   'P 1'
#
loop_
_entity.id
_entity.type
_entity.pdbx_description
1 polymer ?
#
loop_
_entity_poly.entity_id
_entity_poly.type
_entity_poly.pdbx_seq_one_letter_code
_entity_poly.pdbx_strand_id
1 'polypeptide(L)'
;MADNKSPTTNPTGEFVRSVTVFHSSIKDDLAAEYSAEANRYHLYVALACPWAHRTLVLLKLKGLDHVISYSIVDGLLEMEKGCGWAFGEKYPDPHHPTFTHLKNVYQLNDPDYNGRVTVPVLFDLKTQKIVNNESSEIIRMLNSEFNKFARHPELDLYPEHLRSRIDELNDQIYPKLNNGVYRAGFAKLQEAST
;
A
#
# COMPACT_ATOMS: atom_id res chain seq x y z
N MET A 1 -1.24 -22.32 10.16
CA MET A 1 -0.67 -21.07 10.69
C MET A 1 0.22 -20.50 9.60
N ALA A 2 -0.22 -19.48 8.88
CA ALA A 2 0.65 -18.80 7.94
C ALA A 2 1.69 -18.02 8.75
N ASP A 3 2.95 -18.40 8.56
CA ASP A 3 4.07 -17.93 9.34
C ASP A 3 4.32 -16.46 8.98
N ASN A 4 4.10 -15.54 9.94
CA ASN A 4 4.48 -14.14 9.79
C ASN A 4 6.01 -13.95 9.93
N LYS A 5 6.78 -15.04 9.74
CA LYS A 5 8.23 -15.10 9.91
C LYS A 5 8.93 -15.10 8.56
N SER A 6 9.86 -14.16 8.43
CA SER A 6 10.90 -14.06 7.40
C SER A 6 10.41 -13.79 5.96
N PRO A 7 11.23 -13.09 5.16
CA PRO A 7 11.03 -13.05 3.71
C PRO A 7 10.88 -14.48 3.18
N THR A 8 9.80 -14.76 2.44
CA THR A 8 9.56 -16.07 1.85
C THR A 8 10.64 -16.35 0.82
N THR A 9 11.55 -17.26 1.15
CA THR A 9 12.53 -17.79 0.20
C THR A 9 12.03 -19.13 -0.36
N ASN A 10 12.15 -19.34 -1.67
CA ASN A 10 11.86 -20.65 -2.27
C ASN A 10 12.98 -21.67 -1.95
N PRO A 11 12.82 -22.96 -2.32
CA PRO A 11 13.84 -23.98 -2.05
C PRO A 11 15.21 -23.70 -2.69
N THR A 12 15.26 -22.87 -3.74
CA THR A 12 16.51 -22.42 -4.37
C THR A 12 17.13 -21.20 -3.68
N GLY A 13 16.56 -20.77 -2.55
CA GLY A 13 17.10 -19.69 -1.71
C GLY A 13 16.76 -18.27 -2.21
N GLU A 14 15.98 -18.14 -3.28
CA GLU A 14 15.56 -16.86 -3.84
C GLU A 14 14.41 -16.26 -3.03
N PHE A 15 14.49 -14.97 -2.75
CA PHE A 15 13.36 -14.24 -2.18
C PHE A 15 12.21 -14.13 -3.19
N VAL A 16 11.05 -14.62 -2.76
CA VAL A 16 9.78 -14.51 -3.46
C VAL A 16 8.92 -13.50 -2.71
N ARG A 17 8.54 -12.42 -3.38
CA ARG A 17 7.65 -11.40 -2.82
C ARG A 17 6.23 -11.96 -2.71
N SER A 18 5.61 -11.77 -1.55
CA SER A 18 4.20 -12.06 -1.34
C SER A 18 3.33 -11.15 -2.20
N VAL A 19 2.34 -11.72 -2.88
CA VAL A 19 1.37 -10.97 -3.68
C VAL A 19 0.37 -10.28 -2.74
N THR A 20 -0.05 -9.06 -3.11
CA THR A 20 -1.15 -8.34 -2.47
C THR A 20 -2.48 -9.05 -2.74
N VAL A 21 -3.53 -8.72 -1.99
CA VAL A 21 -4.80 -9.48 -2.05
C VAL A 21 -6.04 -8.61 -2.16
N PHE A 22 -5.94 -7.31 -1.87
CA PHE A 22 -7.03 -6.37 -2.04
C PHE A 22 -6.77 -5.52 -3.27
N HIS A 23 -7.64 -5.65 -4.27
CA HIS A 23 -7.49 -5.06 -5.61
C HIS A 23 -8.76 -4.32 -6.08
N SER A 24 -9.66 -3.96 -5.16
CA SER A 24 -10.83 -3.15 -5.53
C SER A 24 -10.39 -1.75 -5.97
N SER A 25 -11.23 -1.10 -6.77
CA SER A 25 -10.92 0.22 -7.33
C SER A 25 -11.94 1.27 -6.91
N ILE A 26 -11.44 2.47 -6.62
CA ILE A 26 -12.25 3.68 -6.49
C ILE A 26 -12.55 4.20 -7.90
N LYS A 27 -13.75 4.73 -8.10
CA LYS A 27 -14.19 5.31 -9.37
C LYS A 27 -14.79 6.70 -9.18
N ASP A 28 -14.52 7.60 -10.13
CA ASP A 28 -15.25 8.87 -10.26
C ASP A 28 -16.68 8.67 -10.82
N ASP A 29 -17.42 7.75 -10.20
CA ASP A 29 -18.80 7.40 -10.49
C ASP A 29 -19.53 7.24 -9.16
N LEU A 30 -20.59 8.03 -8.96
CA LEU A 30 -21.38 8.00 -7.73
C LEU A 30 -22.15 6.68 -7.55
N ALA A 31 -22.34 5.90 -8.62
CA ALA A 31 -22.98 4.59 -8.56
C ALA A 31 -22.00 3.45 -8.22
N ALA A 32 -20.68 3.71 -8.22
CA ALA A 32 -19.69 2.70 -7.89
C ALA A 32 -19.72 2.32 -6.40
N GLU A 33 -19.41 1.06 -6.09
CA GLU A 33 -19.28 0.57 -4.71
C GLU A 33 -18.32 1.47 -3.89
N TYR A 34 -17.19 1.81 -4.51
CA TYR A 34 -16.21 2.76 -4.00
C TYR A 34 -16.19 4.01 -4.89
N SER A 35 -17.17 4.90 -4.71
CA SER A 35 -17.22 6.21 -5.35
C SER A 35 -16.23 7.21 -4.73
N ALA A 36 -15.51 7.96 -5.57
CA ALA A 36 -14.61 9.02 -5.12
C ALA A 36 -15.38 10.10 -4.33
N GLU A 37 -15.14 10.17 -3.03
CA GLU A 37 -15.82 11.06 -2.09
C GLU A 37 -14.80 11.71 -1.15
N ALA A 38 -14.97 13.00 -0.87
CA ALA A 38 -14.15 13.71 0.11
C ALA A 38 -14.38 13.14 1.52
N ASN A 39 -13.29 12.96 2.27
CA ASN A 39 -13.27 12.48 3.65
C ASN A 39 -13.80 11.05 3.87
N ARG A 40 -14.00 10.26 2.80
CA ARG A 40 -14.42 8.85 2.88
C ARG A 40 -13.26 7.88 3.07
N TYR A 41 -12.09 8.21 2.52
CA TYR A 41 -10.98 7.28 2.43
C TYR A 41 -9.83 7.65 3.38
N HIS A 42 -9.17 6.62 3.89
CA HIS A 42 -8.01 6.72 4.76
C HIS A 42 -6.86 5.87 4.22
N LEU A 43 -5.63 6.37 4.33
CA LEU A 43 -4.44 5.66 3.87
C LEU A 43 -3.53 5.30 5.05
N TYR A 44 -3.28 4.01 5.27
CA TYR A 44 -2.28 3.55 6.24
C TYR A 44 -0.94 3.35 5.55
N VAL A 45 0.12 3.96 6.09
CA VAL A 45 1.45 4.00 5.47
C VAL A 45 2.56 3.86 6.50
N ALA A 46 3.74 3.41 6.07
CA ALA A 46 4.97 3.53 6.84
C ALA A 46 5.99 4.36 6.07
N LEU A 47 6.63 5.33 6.72
CA LEU A 47 7.63 6.19 6.08
C LEU A 47 8.87 5.41 5.61
N ALA A 48 9.19 4.29 6.25
CA ALA A 48 10.29 3.41 5.87
C ALA A 48 9.98 2.53 4.63
N CYS A 49 8.72 2.41 4.22
CA CYS A 49 8.32 1.51 3.14
C CYS A 49 8.29 2.24 1.78
N PRO A 50 9.11 1.85 0.78
CA PRO A 50 9.14 2.53 -0.51
C PRO A 50 7.82 2.39 -1.28
N TRP A 51 7.07 1.30 -1.07
CA TRP A 51 5.76 1.08 -1.69
C TRP A 51 4.71 2.05 -1.15
N ALA A 52 4.70 2.25 0.18
CA ALA A 52 3.81 3.22 0.82
C ALA A 52 4.24 4.66 0.55
N HIS A 53 5.54 4.90 0.36
CA HIS A 53 6.03 6.24 0.03
C HIS A 53 5.49 6.72 -1.34
N ARG A 54 5.32 5.83 -2.32
CA ARG A 54 4.72 6.17 -3.64
C ARG A 54 3.34 6.80 -3.49
N THR A 55 2.50 6.22 -2.63
CA THR A 55 1.13 6.69 -2.44
C THR A 55 1.10 8.03 -1.71
N LEU A 56 1.98 8.25 -0.72
CA LEU A 56 2.15 9.55 -0.07
C LEU A 56 2.64 10.64 -1.02
N VAL A 57 3.63 10.34 -1.87
CA VAL A 57 4.13 11.28 -2.87
C VAL A 57 2.99 11.71 -3.79
N LEU A 58 2.21 10.77 -4.32
CA LEU A 58 1.12 11.09 -5.23
C LEU A 58 -0.01 11.85 -4.54
N LEU A 59 -0.39 11.43 -3.33
CA LEU A 59 -1.36 12.12 -2.49
C LEU A 59 -0.98 13.62 -2.33
N LYS A 60 0.29 13.91 -2.05
CA LYS A 60 0.79 15.28 -1.89
C LYS A 60 0.91 16.03 -3.22
N LEU A 61 1.42 15.39 -4.28
CA LEU A 61 1.54 16.01 -5.61
C LEU A 61 0.18 16.41 -6.20
N LYS A 62 -0.86 15.59 -5.99
CA LYS A 62 -2.24 15.93 -6.40
C LYS A 62 -2.95 16.87 -5.42
N GLY A 63 -2.35 17.13 -4.26
CA GLY A 63 -2.93 17.95 -3.19
C GLY A 63 -4.21 17.36 -2.59
N LEU A 64 -4.28 16.04 -2.46
CA LEU A 64 -5.45 15.28 -1.99
C LEU A 64 -5.46 15.05 -0.47
N ASP A 65 -4.41 15.47 0.25
CA ASP A 65 -4.25 15.28 1.69
C ASP A 65 -5.25 16.05 2.56
N HIS A 66 -6.07 16.91 1.96
CA HIS A 66 -7.19 17.59 2.62
C HIS A 66 -8.53 16.84 2.49
N VAL A 67 -8.60 15.80 1.65
CA VAL A 67 -9.82 14.98 1.43
C VAL A 67 -9.58 13.49 1.66
N ILE A 68 -8.34 13.02 1.60
CA ILE A 68 -7.95 11.65 1.96
C ILE A 68 -7.01 11.77 3.15
N SER A 69 -7.47 11.28 4.30
CA SER A 69 -6.67 11.27 5.53
C SER A 69 -5.65 10.14 5.49
N TYR A 70 -4.60 10.21 6.31
CA TYR A 70 -3.61 9.13 6.41
C TYR A 70 -3.04 8.99 7.81
N SER A 71 -2.62 7.76 8.16
CA SER A 71 -1.95 7.43 9.41
C SER A 71 -0.60 6.79 9.13
N ILE A 72 0.39 7.14 9.94
CA ILE A 72 1.75 6.61 9.85
C ILE A 72 1.91 5.56 10.95
N VAL A 73 2.09 4.30 10.56
CA VAL A 73 2.47 3.23 11.49
C VAL A 73 3.93 3.38 11.91
N ASP A 74 4.31 2.78 13.04
CA ASP A 74 5.68 2.80 13.52
C ASP A 74 6.65 2.19 12.48
N GLY A 75 7.82 2.80 12.34
CA GLY A 75 8.87 2.35 11.44
C GLY A 75 9.58 1.08 11.93
N LEU A 76 9.48 0.76 13.22
CA LEU A 76 9.98 -0.51 13.77
C LEU A 76 8.93 -1.59 13.57
N LEU A 77 9.19 -2.46 12.58
CA LEU A 77 8.41 -3.68 12.38
C LEU A 77 8.61 -4.63 13.57
N GLU A 78 7.56 -4.88 14.35
CA GLU A 78 7.57 -5.85 15.45
C GLU A 78 7.48 -7.29 14.91
N MET A 79 8.52 -7.69 14.18
CA MET A 79 8.63 -9.00 13.52
C MET A 79 8.72 -10.15 14.53
N GLU A 80 9.41 -9.93 15.67
CA GLU A 80 9.64 -10.96 16.69
C GLU A 80 8.35 -11.37 17.41
N LYS A 81 7.41 -10.44 17.59
CA LYS A 81 6.10 -10.72 18.19
C LYS A 81 5.06 -11.18 17.16
N GLY A 82 5.41 -11.17 15.87
CA GLY A 82 4.50 -11.53 14.78
C GLY A 82 3.33 -10.56 14.60
N CYS A 83 3.39 -9.37 15.20
CA CYS A 83 2.32 -8.38 15.19
C CYS A 83 2.47 -7.38 14.01
N GLY A 84 3.67 -7.26 13.44
CA GLY A 84 3.92 -6.48 12.22
C GLY A 84 3.93 -4.98 12.46
N TRP A 85 3.17 -4.23 11.67
CA TRP A 85 3.09 -2.77 11.74
C TRP A 85 2.22 -2.33 12.93
N ALA A 86 2.83 -1.65 13.91
CA ALA A 86 2.15 -1.13 15.10
C ALA A 86 1.71 0.33 14.92
N PHE A 87 0.65 0.73 15.62
CA PHE A 87 0.33 2.14 15.84
C PHE A 87 1.08 2.62 17.08
N GLY A 88 1.87 3.69 16.93
CA GLY A 88 2.67 4.20 18.05
C GLY A 88 1.79 4.89 19.09
N GLU A 89 2.17 4.85 20.37
CA GLU A 89 1.42 5.49 21.47
C GLU A 89 1.20 7.00 21.24
N LYS A 90 2.17 7.66 20.61
CA LYS A 90 2.11 9.09 20.27
C LYS A 90 1.21 9.36 19.05
N TYR A 91 1.04 8.38 18.17
CA TYR A 91 0.31 8.50 16.91
C TYR A 91 -0.62 7.28 16.75
N PRO A 92 -1.66 7.16 17.60
CA PRO A 92 -2.63 6.10 17.48
C PRO A 92 -3.47 6.28 16.20
N ASP A 93 -4.16 5.23 15.77
CA ASP A 93 -5.15 5.32 14.71
C ASP A 93 -6.31 6.24 15.14
N PRO A 94 -6.58 7.36 14.43
CA PRO A 94 -7.64 8.29 14.81
C PRO A 94 -9.05 7.73 14.56
N HIS A 95 -9.20 6.73 13.69
CA HIS A 95 -10.48 6.11 13.35
C HIS A 95 -10.77 4.89 14.20
N HIS A 96 -9.72 4.23 14.71
CA HIS A 96 -9.83 3.07 15.60
C HIS A 96 -8.86 3.17 16.79
N PRO A 97 -9.14 4.01 17.81
CA PRO A 97 -8.20 4.27 18.91
C PRO A 97 -7.82 3.05 19.75
N THR A 98 -8.61 1.98 19.69
CA THR A 98 -8.34 0.71 20.39
C THR A 98 -7.42 -0.22 19.61
N PHE A 99 -7.15 0.08 18.33
CA PHE A 99 -6.28 -0.73 17.49
C PHE A 99 -4.82 -0.42 17.83
N THR A 100 -4.07 -1.50 18.06
CA THR A 100 -2.64 -1.40 18.39
C THR A 100 -1.78 -1.73 17.17
N HIS A 101 -2.33 -2.45 16.18
CA HIS A 101 -1.60 -2.88 15.00
C HIS A 101 -2.45 -2.77 13.74
N LEU A 102 -1.80 -2.57 12.60
CA LEU A 102 -2.45 -2.57 11.29
C LEU A 102 -3.14 -3.91 10.99
N LYS A 103 -2.71 -5.00 11.63
CA LYS A 103 -3.41 -6.29 11.58
C LYS A 103 -4.88 -6.17 11.99
N ASN A 104 -5.20 -5.32 12.96
CA ASN A 104 -6.58 -5.09 13.40
C ASN A 104 -7.45 -4.55 12.25
N VAL A 105 -6.90 -3.69 11.38
CA VAL A 105 -7.58 -3.18 10.18
C VAL A 105 -7.86 -4.30 9.19
N TYR A 106 -6.90 -5.21 8.96
CA TYR A 106 -7.14 -6.38 8.11
C TYR A 106 -8.21 -7.32 8.69
N GLN A 107 -8.27 -7.43 10.02
CA GLN A 107 -9.26 -8.24 10.72
C GLN A 107 -10.68 -7.65 10.69
N LEU A 108 -10.85 -6.37 10.34
CA LEU A 108 -12.18 -5.82 10.04
C LEU A 108 -12.77 -6.39 8.74
N ASN A 109 -11.93 -6.64 7.74
CA ASN A 109 -12.35 -7.27 6.49
C ASN A 109 -12.61 -8.77 6.66
N ASP A 110 -11.73 -9.45 7.39
CA ASP A 110 -11.77 -10.89 7.63
C ASP A 110 -11.21 -11.20 9.03
N PRO A 111 -12.06 -11.55 10.02
CA PRO A 111 -11.62 -11.83 11.39
C PRO A 111 -10.53 -12.90 11.48
N ASP A 112 -10.50 -13.85 10.54
CA ASP A 112 -9.57 -14.96 10.47
C ASP A 112 -8.37 -14.68 9.55
N TYR A 113 -8.19 -13.43 9.11
CA TYR A 113 -7.11 -13.04 8.21
C TYR A 113 -5.75 -13.44 8.75
N ASN A 114 -5.10 -14.35 8.02
CA ASN A 114 -3.79 -14.90 8.34
C ASN A 114 -2.73 -14.56 7.29
N GLY A 115 -3.09 -13.76 6.28
CA GLY A 115 -2.16 -13.31 5.25
C GLY A 115 -1.16 -12.26 5.74
N ARG A 116 -0.33 -11.79 4.81
CA ARG A 116 0.68 -10.78 5.11
C ARG A 116 0.05 -9.40 5.26
N VAL A 117 0.25 -8.77 6.42
CA VAL A 117 -0.13 -7.38 6.68
C VAL A 117 0.89 -6.45 6.05
N THR A 118 0.49 -5.74 4.99
CA THR A 118 1.37 -4.84 4.22
C THR A 118 0.89 -3.40 4.29
N VAL A 119 1.80 -2.48 3.98
CA VAL A 119 1.51 -1.07 3.66
C VAL A 119 1.99 -0.79 2.23
N PRO A 120 1.31 0.09 1.47
CA PRO A 120 0.18 0.92 1.87
C PRO A 120 -1.15 0.15 1.96
N VAL A 121 -2.12 0.69 2.70
CA VAL A 121 -3.51 0.22 2.70
C VAL A 121 -4.43 1.41 2.43
N LEU A 122 -5.23 1.31 1.38
CA LEU A 122 -6.32 2.24 1.11
C LEU A 122 -7.60 1.68 1.73
N PHE A 123 -8.11 2.37 2.74
CA PHE A 123 -9.24 1.95 3.57
C PHE A 123 -10.45 2.86 3.34
N ASP A 124 -11.63 2.27 3.26
CA ASP A 124 -12.90 2.98 3.17
C ASP A 124 -13.54 3.10 4.56
N LEU A 125 -13.60 4.32 5.09
CA LEU A 125 -14.18 4.60 6.40
C LEU A 125 -15.69 4.37 6.42
N LYS A 126 -16.36 4.42 5.27
CA LYS A 126 -17.82 4.23 5.18
C LYS A 126 -18.20 2.76 5.32
N THR A 127 -17.50 1.88 4.59
CA THR A 127 -17.77 0.43 4.62
C THR A 127 -16.94 -0.32 5.64
N GLN A 128 -15.96 0.34 6.26
CA GLN A 128 -15.01 -0.26 7.20
C GLN A 128 -14.22 -1.42 6.57
N LYS A 129 -13.83 -1.24 5.30
CA LYS A 129 -13.13 -2.26 4.50
C LYS A 129 -11.91 -1.69 3.80
N ILE A 130 -10.89 -2.51 3.68
CA ILE A 130 -9.76 -2.31 2.77
C ILE A 130 -10.29 -2.35 1.34
N VAL A 131 -10.05 -1.27 0.60
CA VAL A 131 -10.30 -1.18 -0.84
C VAL A 131 -9.15 -1.82 -1.60
N ASN A 132 -7.92 -1.42 -1.28
CA ASN A 132 -6.75 -1.83 -2.05
C ASN A 132 -5.47 -1.83 -1.18
N ASN A 133 -4.56 -2.78 -1.40
CA ASN A 133 -3.22 -2.79 -0.79
C ASN A 133 -2.08 -2.95 -1.79
N GLU A 134 -2.34 -2.76 -3.07
CA GLU A 134 -1.35 -2.71 -4.15
C GLU A 134 -0.97 -1.26 -4.48
N SER A 135 0.25 -0.88 -4.11
CA SER A 135 0.75 0.48 -4.26
C SER A 135 0.67 1.02 -5.69
N SER A 136 0.90 0.18 -6.69
CA SER A 136 0.89 0.56 -8.11
C SER A 136 -0.52 0.86 -8.63
N GLU A 137 -1.55 0.20 -8.09
CA GLU A 137 -2.95 0.48 -8.42
C GLU A 137 -3.44 1.73 -7.67
N ILE A 138 -3.10 1.86 -6.38
CA ILE A 138 -3.48 3.01 -5.56
C ILE A 138 -3.00 4.31 -6.19
N ILE A 139 -1.76 4.37 -6.69
CA ILE A 139 -1.26 5.58 -7.34
C ILE A 139 -2.04 5.92 -8.63
N ARG A 140 -2.54 4.94 -9.39
CA ARG A 140 -3.37 5.22 -10.59
C ARG A 140 -4.72 5.79 -10.20
N MET A 141 -5.33 5.28 -9.13
CA MET A 141 -6.58 5.82 -8.59
C MET A 141 -6.41 7.26 -8.09
N LEU A 142 -5.40 7.52 -7.26
CA LEU A 142 -5.10 8.87 -6.76
C LEU A 142 -4.79 9.86 -7.90
N ASN A 143 -4.20 9.40 -9.00
CA ASN A 143 -3.87 10.24 -10.14
C ASN A 143 -5.10 10.80 -10.86
N SER A 144 -6.21 10.07 -10.92
CA SER A 144 -7.32 10.38 -11.84
C SER A 144 -8.71 10.37 -11.20
N GLU A 145 -9.02 9.41 -10.34
CA GLU A 145 -10.39 9.18 -9.82
C GLU A 145 -10.83 10.28 -8.84
N PHE A 146 -9.89 11.03 -8.27
CA PHE A 146 -10.16 12.14 -7.33
C PHE A 146 -9.95 13.53 -7.94
N ASN A 147 -9.87 13.66 -9.27
CA ASN A 147 -9.59 14.96 -9.90
C ASN A 147 -10.57 16.07 -9.50
N LYS A 148 -11.84 15.75 -9.23
CA LYS A 148 -12.85 16.72 -8.73
C LYS A 148 -12.49 17.35 -7.39
N PHE A 149 -11.65 16.70 -6.58
CA PHE A 149 -11.23 17.17 -5.26
C PHE A 149 -9.75 17.59 -5.21
N ALA A 150 -8.98 17.32 -6.26
CA ALA A 150 -7.55 17.62 -6.30
C ALA A 150 -7.30 19.13 -6.32
N ARG A 151 -6.24 19.59 -5.65
CA ARG A 151 -5.75 20.99 -5.81
C ARG A 151 -5.00 21.20 -7.12
N HIS A 152 -4.48 20.10 -7.69
CA HIS A 152 -3.75 20.06 -8.95
C HIS A 152 -4.40 19.03 -9.90
N PRO A 153 -5.67 19.24 -10.32
CA PRO A 153 -6.39 18.30 -11.19
C PRO A 153 -5.73 18.12 -12.56
N GLU A 154 -5.04 19.15 -13.06
CA GLU A 154 -4.32 19.17 -14.33
C GLU A 154 -3.06 18.30 -14.36
N LEU A 155 -2.50 17.97 -13.18
CA LEU A 155 -1.32 17.12 -13.09
C LEU A 155 -1.71 15.67 -13.37
N ASP A 156 -1.32 15.16 -14.54
CA ASP A 156 -1.44 13.75 -14.90
C ASP A 156 -0.07 13.10 -14.94
N LEU A 157 0.21 12.21 -13.97
CA LEU A 157 1.45 11.45 -13.84
C LEU A 157 1.43 10.15 -14.66
N TYR A 158 0.35 9.90 -15.40
CA TYR A 158 0.21 8.78 -16.33
C TYR A 158 -0.57 9.17 -17.60
N PRO A 159 -0.10 10.20 -18.32
CA PRO A 159 -0.81 10.74 -19.46
C PRO A 159 -0.78 9.77 -20.63
N GLU A 160 -1.87 9.72 -21.39
CA GLU A 160 -2.13 8.74 -22.45
C GLU A 160 -0.95 8.57 -23.42
N HIS A 161 -0.40 9.68 -23.91
CA HIS A 161 0.70 9.70 -24.87
C HIS A 161 2.04 9.14 -24.35
N LEU A 162 2.20 8.94 -23.03
CA LEU A 162 3.41 8.35 -22.43
C LEU A 162 3.16 6.98 -21.78
N ARG A 163 1.92 6.49 -21.70
CA ARG A 163 1.59 5.28 -20.92
C ARG A 163 2.43 4.08 -21.31
N SER A 164 2.50 3.77 -22.60
CA SER A 164 3.29 2.64 -23.09
C SER A 164 4.76 2.73 -22.69
N ARG A 165 5.35 3.92 -22.72
CA ARG A 165 6.74 4.12 -22.32
C ARG A 165 6.92 4.02 -20.81
N ILE A 166 5.97 4.54 -20.04
CA ILE A 166 5.98 4.44 -18.57
C ILE A 166 5.89 2.97 -18.15
N ASP A 167 5.00 2.20 -18.78
CA ASP A 167 4.79 0.80 -18.46
C ASP A 167 6.02 -0.04 -18.82
N GLU A 168 6.60 0.17 -20.00
CA GLU A 168 7.86 -0.48 -20.40
C GLU A 168 9.00 -0.20 -19.41
N LEU A 169 9.14 1.04 -18.96
CA LEU A 169 10.15 1.41 -17.96
C LEU A 169 9.85 0.76 -16.60
N ASN A 170 8.60 0.75 -16.16
CA ASN A 170 8.20 0.12 -14.91
C ASN A 170 8.47 -1.40 -14.92
N ASP A 171 8.20 -2.07 -16.04
CA ASP A 171 8.45 -3.50 -16.24
C ASP A 171 9.94 -3.84 -16.22
N GLN A 172 10.80 -2.90 -16.61
CA GLN A 172 12.25 -3.06 -16.51
C GLN A 172 12.78 -2.74 -15.11
N ILE A 173 12.31 -1.65 -14.50
CA ILE A 173 12.81 -1.13 -13.22
C ILE A 173 12.32 -1.98 -12.03
N TYR A 174 11.06 -2.42 -12.05
CA TYR A 174 10.48 -3.16 -10.93
C TYR A 174 11.25 -4.46 -10.60
N PRO A 175 11.44 -5.42 -11.53
CA PRO A 175 12.11 -6.67 -11.20
C PRO A 175 13.60 -6.48 -10.92
N LYS A 176 14.26 -5.54 -11.61
CA LYS A 176 15.72 -5.36 -11.55
C LYS A 176 16.20 -4.47 -10.41
N LEU A 177 15.42 -3.44 -10.03
CA LEU A 177 15.83 -2.46 -9.03
C LEU A 177 14.89 -2.49 -7.82
N ASN A 178 13.61 -2.18 -8.01
CA ASN A 178 12.68 -2.01 -6.88
C ASN A 178 12.53 -3.29 -6.07
N ASN A 179 12.42 -4.44 -6.74
CA ASN A 179 12.40 -5.75 -6.13
C ASN A 179 13.78 -6.43 -6.13
N GLY A 180 14.69 -6.01 -7.01
CA GLY A 180 16.04 -6.57 -7.12
C GLY A 180 16.86 -6.41 -5.83
N VAL A 181 16.79 -5.25 -5.19
CA VAL A 181 17.49 -5.04 -3.89
C VAL A 181 16.97 -5.96 -2.79
N TYR A 182 15.67 -6.30 -2.80
CA TYR A 182 15.10 -7.27 -1.88
C TYR A 182 15.51 -8.70 -2.23
N ARG A 183 15.58 -9.04 -3.53
CA ARG A 183 16.08 -10.34 -4.00
C ARG A 183 17.51 -10.58 -3.52
N ALA A 184 18.39 -9.62 -3.74
CA ALA A 184 19.78 -9.70 -3.30
C ALA A 184 19.91 -9.73 -1.77
N GLY A 185 19.21 -8.83 -1.07
CA GLY A 185 19.35 -8.68 0.39
C GLY A 185 18.70 -9.79 1.24
N PHE A 186 17.72 -10.52 0.69
CA PHE A 186 17.03 -11.60 1.39
C PHE A 186 17.29 -12.99 0.81
N ALA A 187 18.19 -13.11 -0.17
CA ALA A 187 18.67 -14.40 -0.64
C ALA A 187 19.34 -15.17 0.50
N LYS A 188 19.06 -16.48 0.57
CA LYS A 188 19.69 -17.38 1.56
C LYS A 188 20.86 -18.17 1.00
N LEU A 189 21.07 -18.12 -0.32
CA LEU A 189 22.16 -18.79 -1.02
C LEU A 189 22.89 -17.79 -1.93
N GLN A 190 24.21 -17.96 -2.08
CA GLN A 190 25.05 -17.08 -2.91
C GLN A 190 24.54 -16.99 -4.35
N GLU A 191 24.14 -18.12 -4.95
CA GLU A 191 23.62 -18.18 -6.32
C GLU A 191 22.30 -17.40 -6.48
N ALA A 192 21.48 -17.36 -5.43
CA ALA A 192 20.20 -16.65 -5.41
C ALA A 192 20.33 -15.13 -5.19
N SER A 193 21.54 -14.62 -4.90
CA SER A 193 21.81 -13.19 -4.68
C SER A 193 22.03 -12.38 -5.96
N THR A 194 21.98 -13.04 -7.13
CA THR A 194 22.19 -12.44 -8.46
C THR A 194 20.88 -11.97 -9.12
#